data_AF-A0A6L5YT02-F1
#
_entry.id   AF-A0A6L5YT02-F1
#
_cell.length_a   1.000
_cell.length_b   1.000
_cell.length_c   1.000
_cell.angle_alpha   90.00
_cell.angle_beta   90.00
_cell.angle_gamma   90.00
#
_symmetry.space_group_name_H-M   'P 1'
#
loop_
_entity.id
_entity.type
_entity.pdbx_description
1 polymer ?
#
loop_
_entity_poly.entity_id
_entity_poly.type
_entity_poly.pdbx_seq_one_letter_code
_entity_poly.pdbx_strand_id
1 'polypeptide(L)'
;METSLRLRYLMEWDRIWQWATLTANGSEAICMEGLNTIHLFDCDITGNMQDLSQNDTTWTIIVYQSMSGDAEVGNSDMQIVGGTLTSENGGLIYTTNTECNILMSDVDITYSDDSEFFLQCTGNTNERGWGKEGANGSQCTFTADEQEMEGDVIWDSISDLDFYMTNGSSLKGAFVDDETYAGDGGDGYCNVYISKDSTWTVTGDSTITNLYNAGTIADEQGKTVTIKGTDGTVYVQGDSSYTVTVDSYGTSVDLSGAAETDSWSAHEVAKPEEL
;
A
#
# COMPACT_ATOMS: atom_id res chain seq x y z
N MET A 1 5.94 10.59 29.95
CA MET A 1 4.56 11.10 30.07
C MET A 1 3.85 10.49 28.88
N GLU A 2 3.28 9.30 29.04
CA GLU A 2 2.60 8.57 27.97
C GLU A 2 1.31 9.32 27.62
N THR A 3 1.32 10.02 26.50
CA THR A 3 0.08 10.41 25.82
C THR A 3 -0.37 9.24 24.97
N SER A 4 -1.17 8.33 25.55
CA SER A 4 -2.03 7.43 24.77
C SER A 4 -3.10 8.30 24.10
N LEU A 5 -2.85 8.73 22.86
CA LEU A 5 -3.86 9.36 22.02
C LEU A 5 -4.59 8.26 21.27
N ARG A 6 -5.90 8.12 21.52
CA ARG A 6 -6.77 7.30 20.68
C ARG A 6 -6.97 8.02 19.35
N LEU A 7 -6.33 7.52 18.27
CA LEU A 7 -6.64 7.93 16.89
C LEU A 7 -8.02 7.38 16.52
N ARG A 8 -9.10 8.08 16.88
CA ARG A 8 -10.43 7.70 16.36
C ARG A 8 -11.32 8.83 15.88
N TYR A 9 -10.94 10.09 16.09
CA TYR A 9 -11.70 11.25 15.61
C TYR A 9 -10.81 12.47 15.59
N LEU A 10 -10.01 12.68 14.55
CA LEU A 10 -9.42 13.99 14.32
C LEU A 10 -9.34 14.28 12.82
N MET A 11 -10.50 14.62 12.25
CA MET A 11 -10.62 15.27 10.95
C MET A 11 -9.96 16.65 11.03
N GLU A 12 -9.29 17.02 9.94
CA GLU A 12 -8.62 18.30 9.64
C GLU A 12 -7.19 18.45 10.22
N TRP A 13 -6.29 18.94 9.36
CA TRP A 13 -4.88 19.36 9.55
C TRP A 13 -3.77 18.30 9.34
N ASP A 14 -2.79 18.66 8.49
CA ASP A 14 -1.50 18.00 8.29
C ASP A 14 -0.92 17.49 9.62
N ARG A 15 -0.61 16.19 9.68
CA ARG A 15 -0.05 15.55 10.86
C ARG A 15 1.38 15.15 10.60
N ILE A 16 2.27 15.66 11.42
CA ILE A 16 3.70 15.36 11.33
C ILE A 16 4.14 14.97 12.74
N TRP A 17 4.60 13.73 12.93
CA TRP A 17 5.09 13.24 14.22
C TRP A 17 6.49 12.66 14.12
N GLN A 18 7.27 12.80 15.20
CA GLN A 18 8.56 12.14 15.36
C GLN A 18 8.67 11.46 16.73
N TRP A 19 9.19 10.21 16.78
CA TRP A 19 9.42 9.45 18.03
C TRP A 19 8.17 9.27 18.90
N ALA A 20 7.01 9.16 18.27
CA ALA A 20 5.74 8.96 18.97
C ALA A 20 5.37 7.47 19.03
N THR A 21 4.75 7.05 20.13
CA THR A 21 4.10 5.74 20.25
C THR A 21 2.59 5.89 20.05
N LEU A 22 2.04 5.27 19.01
CA LEU A 22 0.65 5.35 18.58
C LEU A 22 0.02 3.95 18.65
N THR A 23 -0.86 3.71 19.62
CA THR A 23 -1.45 2.37 19.86
C THR A 23 -2.97 2.39 19.79
N ALA A 24 -3.52 1.64 18.85
CA ALA A 24 -4.93 1.34 18.69
C ALA A 24 -5.23 -0.11 19.14
N ASN A 25 -6.08 -0.29 20.16
CA ASN A 25 -6.36 -1.59 20.80
C ASN A 25 -7.70 -2.22 20.34
N GLY A 26 -8.30 -1.71 19.27
CA GLY A 26 -9.63 -2.10 18.81
C GLY A 26 -10.08 -1.30 17.59
N SER A 27 -9.11 -0.79 16.85
CA SER A 27 -9.26 0.07 15.67
C SER A 27 -8.04 -0.04 14.79
N GLU A 28 -8.15 0.56 13.61
CA GLU A 28 -7.07 0.85 12.69
C GLU A 28 -5.94 1.61 13.42
N ALA A 29 -4.69 1.34 13.02
CA ALA A 29 -3.54 2.14 13.39
C ALA A 29 -3.63 3.54 12.77
N ILE A 30 -3.99 3.58 11.48
CA ILE A 30 -4.16 4.80 10.70
C ILE A 30 -5.45 4.68 9.89
N CYS A 31 -6.26 5.73 9.95
CA CYS A 31 -7.48 5.88 9.17
C CYS A 31 -7.42 7.27 8.53
N MET A 32 -7.14 7.30 7.23
CA MET A 32 -6.94 8.52 6.44
C MET A 32 -8.09 8.68 5.45
N GLU A 33 -8.71 9.86 5.46
CA GLU A 33 -9.85 10.15 4.60
C GLU A 33 -9.59 11.37 3.70
N GLY A 34 -9.85 11.27 2.39
CA GLY A 34 -9.84 12.42 1.46
C GLY A 34 -8.51 13.16 1.35
N LEU A 35 -8.53 14.49 1.22
CA LEU A 35 -7.34 15.36 0.99
C LEU A 35 -6.41 15.52 2.22
N ASN A 36 -6.33 14.53 3.11
CA ASN A 36 -5.49 14.63 4.31
C ASN A 36 -4.06 14.16 4.05
N THR A 37 -3.12 14.76 4.79
CA THR A 37 -1.69 14.41 4.77
C THR A 37 -1.22 13.89 6.14
N ILE A 38 -0.49 12.78 6.18
CA ILE A 38 0.14 12.22 7.39
C ILE A 38 1.60 11.86 7.10
N HIS A 39 2.54 12.48 7.81
CA HIS A 39 3.95 12.09 7.83
C HIS A 39 4.36 11.62 9.23
N LEU A 40 4.86 10.39 9.34
CA LEU A 40 5.31 9.79 10.59
C LEU A 40 6.78 9.41 10.46
N PHE A 41 7.61 9.94 11.36
CA PHE A 41 9.05 9.71 11.37
C PHE A 41 9.47 8.99 12.65
N ASP A 42 10.16 7.86 12.56
CA ASP A 42 10.64 7.09 13.70
C ASP A 42 9.55 6.81 14.77
N CYS A 43 8.32 6.52 14.34
CA CYS A 43 7.18 6.28 15.22
C CYS A 43 7.00 4.78 15.51
N ASP A 44 6.53 4.45 16.71
CA ASP A 44 6.07 3.10 17.05
C ASP A 44 4.56 3.01 16.90
N ILE A 45 4.09 2.31 15.88
CA ILE A 45 2.68 2.28 15.48
C ILE A 45 2.14 0.87 15.71
N THR A 46 0.98 0.75 16.36
CA THR A 46 0.30 -0.53 16.58
C THR A 46 -1.19 -0.40 16.28
N GLY A 47 -1.70 -1.29 15.43
CA GLY A 47 -3.12 -1.42 15.12
C GLY A 47 -3.65 -2.79 15.52
N ASN A 48 -4.86 -2.82 16.05
CA ASN A 48 -5.59 -4.04 16.39
C ASN A 48 -7.05 -3.84 16.00
N MET A 49 -7.29 -3.82 14.69
CA MET A 49 -8.63 -3.61 14.16
C MET A 49 -9.48 -4.84 14.46
N GLN A 50 -10.72 -4.63 14.90
CA GLN A 50 -11.61 -5.76 15.20
C GLN A 50 -12.19 -6.31 13.89
N ASP A 51 -12.41 -7.61 13.85
CA ASP A 51 -13.25 -8.20 12.80
C ASP A 51 -14.69 -7.72 12.99
N LEU A 52 -15.18 -7.01 11.99
CA LEU A 52 -16.53 -6.47 11.97
C LEU A 52 -17.27 -7.08 10.79
N SER A 53 -18.48 -7.59 11.02
CA SER A 53 -19.28 -8.24 9.98
C SER A 53 -19.68 -7.33 8.82
N GLN A 54 -19.52 -6.02 8.97
CA GLN A 54 -19.75 -5.01 7.94
C GLN A 54 -18.50 -4.73 7.10
N ASN A 55 -17.38 -5.36 7.42
CA ASN A 55 -16.14 -5.29 6.66
C ASN A 55 -15.99 -6.57 5.87
N ASP A 56 -15.61 -6.44 4.61
CA ASP A 56 -15.31 -7.59 3.75
C ASP A 56 -13.91 -8.18 4.05
N THR A 57 -13.01 -7.37 4.62
CA THR A 57 -11.69 -7.78 5.11
C THR A 57 -11.29 -6.94 6.34
N THR A 58 -10.24 -7.35 7.06
CA THR A 58 -9.67 -6.60 8.18
C THR A 58 -8.30 -6.05 7.80
N TRP A 59 -8.00 -4.82 8.23
CA TRP A 59 -6.79 -4.09 7.87
C TRP A 59 -6.19 -3.35 9.08
N THR A 60 -4.92 -2.98 8.99
CA THR A 60 -4.24 -2.11 9.96
C THR A 60 -4.30 -0.64 9.58
N ILE A 61 -4.14 -0.32 8.31
CA ILE A 61 -4.19 1.03 7.74
C ILE A 61 -5.30 1.06 6.67
N ILE A 62 -6.13 2.11 6.70
CA ILE A 62 -7.09 2.42 5.63
C ILE A 62 -6.88 3.82 5.10
N VAL A 63 -6.88 3.94 3.77
CA VAL A 63 -6.98 5.22 3.05
C VAL A 63 -8.21 5.18 2.15
N TYR A 64 -9.14 6.11 2.35
CA TYR A 64 -10.43 6.07 1.66
C TYR A 64 -11.06 7.45 1.50
N GLN A 65 -12.14 7.57 0.74
CA GLN A 65 -13.04 8.72 0.81
C GLN A 65 -14.41 8.23 1.29
N SER A 66 -15.00 8.88 2.30
CA SER A 66 -16.39 8.62 2.65
C SER A 66 -17.35 9.49 1.83
N MET A 67 -18.63 9.09 1.81
CA MET A 67 -19.72 9.86 1.21
C MET A 67 -20.44 10.78 2.21
N SER A 68 -19.92 10.96 3.44
CA SER A 68 -20.58 11.81 4.45
C SER A 68 -20.48 13.30 4.12
N GLY A 69 -19.43 13.69 3.38
CA GLY A 69 -19.10 15.07 3.09
C GLY A 69 -18.34 15.78 4.21
N ASP A 70 -17.84 15.03 5.20
CA ASP A 70 -17.09 15.59 6.34
C ASP A 70 -15.59 15.80 6.04
N ALA A 71 -15.07 15.20 4.97
CA ALA A 71 -13.72 15.42 4.46
C ALA A 71 -13.75 16.00 3.05
N GLU A 72 -12.79 16.88 2.74
CA GLU A 72 -12.60 17.38 1.38
C GLU A 72 -12.15 16.25 0.45
N VAL A 73 -12.83 16.12 -0.69
CA VAL A 73 -12.42 15.19 -1.74
C VAL A 73 -11.10 15.67 -2.35
N GLY A 74 -10.11 14.78 -2.35
CA GLY A 74 -8.83 15.03 -2.97
C GLY A 74 -7.82 13.93 -2.67
N ASN A 75 -6.59 14.13 -3.10
CA ASN A 75 -5.51 13.16 -2.99
C ASN A 75 -4.95 13.07 -1.57
N SER A 76 -5.06 11.90 -0.94
CA SER A 76 -4.40 11.59 0.32
C SER A 76 -2.89 11.49 0.14
N ASP A 77 -2.09 11.96 1.10
CA ASP A 77 -0.63 11.81 1.07
C ASP A 77 -0.11 11.24 2.40
N MET A 78 0.47 10.04 2.37
CA MET A 78 0.97 9.35 3.56
C MET A 78 2.45 9.02 3.41
N GLN A 79 3.24 9.39 4.42
CA GLN A 79 4.63 8.93 4.57
C GLN A 79 4.84 8.29 5.95
N ILE A 80 5.43 7.10 5.97
CA ILE A 80 5.90 6.44 7.19
C ILE A 80 7.38 6.11 6.99
N VAL A 81 8.24 6.75 7.77
CA VAL A 81 9.69 6.71 7.60
C VAL A 81 10.34 6.31 8.92
N GLY A 82 11.04 5.18 8.94
CA GLY A 82 11.63 4.63 10.16
C GLY A 82 10.60 4.11 11.17
N GLY A 83 11.10 3.65 12.32
CA GLY A 83 10.25 3.20 13.43
C GLY A 83 9.66 1.80 13.22
N THR A 84 8.53 1.52 13.87
CA THR A 84 7.88 0.21 13.84
C THR A 84 6.41 0.32 13.45
N LEU A 85 5.89 -0.68 12.73
CA LEU A 85 4.47 -0.84 12.43
C LEU A 85 4.04 -2.27 12.76
N THR A 86 3.25 -2.43 13.81
CA THR A 86 2.70 -3.72 14.24
C THR A 86 1.22 -3.82 13.84
N SER A 87 0.91 -4.77 12.97
CA SER A 87 -0.44 -5.27 12.71
C SER A 87 -0.73 -6.41 13.69
N GLU A 88 -1.71 -6.22 14.58
CA GLU A 88 -2.19 -7.30 15.46
C GLU A 88 -3.39 -8.06 14.87
N ASN A 89 -3.94 -7.62 13.73
CA ASN A 89 -5.04 -8.31 13.05
C ASN A 89 -5.17 -7.90 11.56
N GLY A 90 -5.37 -8.87 10.68
CA GLY A 90 -5.68 -8.66 9.26
C GLY A 90 -4.51 -8.14 8.41
N GLY A 91 -4.83 -7.73 7.18
CA GLY A 91 -3.86 -7.21 6.22
C GLY A 91 -3.29 -5.84 6.64
N LEU A 92 -2.23 -5.40 5.97
CA LEU A 92 -1.52 -4.18 6.39
C LEU A 92 -2.22 -2.91 5.90
N ILE A 93 -2.26 -2.67 4.58
CA ILE A 93 -2.78 -1.43 3.99
C ILE A 93 -3.95 -1.73 3.06
N TYR A 94 -5.09 -1.09 3.29
CA TYR A 94 -6.25 -1.14 2.40
C TYR A 94 -6.55 0.27 1.86
N THR A 95 -6.73 0.38 0.54
CA THR A 95 -7.12 1.63 -0.13
C THR A 95 -8.36 1.39 -0.98
N THR A 96 -9.35 2.29 -0.89
CA THR A 96 -10.61 2.17 -1.63
C THR A 96 -11.30 3.52 -1.80
N ASN A 97 -11.98 3.73 -2.92
CA ASN A 97 -12.74 4.94 -3.22
C ASN A 97 -11.94 6.24 -3.03
N THR A 98 -10.65 6.29 -3.36
CA THR A 98 -9.80 7.47 -3.10
C THR A 98 -8.71 7.61 -4.14
N GLU A 99 -8.14 8.80 -4.26
CA GLU A 99 -6.81 9.01 -4.83
C GLU A 99 -5.82 9.10 -3.65
N CYS A 100 -4.69 8.39 -3.71
CA CYS A 100 -3.70 8.43 -2.64
C CYS A 100 -2.26 8.20 -3.12
N ASN A 101 -1.33 8.89 -2.45
CA ASN A 101 0.10 8.60 -2.46
C ASN A 101 0.50 8.01 -1.11
N ILE A 102 1.19 6.89 -1.12
CA ILE A 102 1.70 6.24 0.08
C ILE A 102 3.19 5.95 -0.11
N LEU A 103 4.02 6.44 0.80
CA LEU A 103 5.44 6.12 0.89
C LEU A 103 5.73 5.42 2.21
N MET A 104 6.47 4.31 2.12
CA MET A 104 7.07 3.64 3.27
C MET A 104 8.58 3.52 3.09
N SER A 105 9.33 3.90 4.12
CA SER A 105 10.78 3.82 4.09
C SER A 105 11.37 3.34 5.41
N ASP A 106 12.20 2.30 5.37
CA ASP A 106 12.91 1.72 6.53
C ASP A 106 12.01 1.47 7.77
N VAL A 107 10.76 1.06 7.55
CA VAL A 107 9.82 0.73 8.64
C VAL A 107 9.98 -0.73 9.02
N ASP A 108 10.18 -1.03 10.31
CA ASP A 108 10.17 -2.41 10.82
C ASP A 108 8.72 -2.89 11.01
N ILE A 109 8.25 -3.74 10.09
CA ILE A 109 6.86 -4.20 10.05
C ILE A 109 6.74 -5.56 10.74
N THR A 110 5.87 -5.65 11.75
CA THR A 110 5.39 -6.91 12.30
C THR A 110 3.99 -7.19 11.78
N TYR A 111 3.86 -8.19 10.91
CA TYR A 111 2.58 -8.62 10.36
C TYR A 111 1.78 -9.47 11.36
N SER A 112 0.45 -9.42 11.23
CA SER A 112 -0.43 -10.32 11.97
C SER A 112 -0.24 -11.77 11.48
N ASP A 113 -0.43 -12.74 12.37
CA ASP A 113 -0.40 -14.18 12.04
C ASP A 113 -1.45 -14.56 10.98
N ASP A 114 -2.50 -13.75 10.84
CA ASP A 114 -3.59 -13.91 9.87
C ASP A 114 -3.58 -12.85 8.75
N SER A 115 -2.45 -12.15 8.55
CA SER A 115 -2.32 -11.15 7.50
C SER A 115 -2.60 -11.74 6.12
N GLU A 116 -3.63 -11.21 5.45
CA GLU A 116 -4.07 -11.67 4.13
C GLU A 116 -3.32 -10.96 2.98
N PHE A 117 -2.86 -9.74 3.20
CA PHE A 117 -2.19 -8.91 2.19
C PHE A 117 -1.25 -7.89 2.82
N PHE A 118 -0.26 -7.48 2.04
CA PHE A 118 0.51 -6.27 2.30
C PHE A 118 -0.30 -5.03 1.89
N LEU A 119 -0.78 -5.01 0.66
CA LEU A 119 -1.55 -3.89 0.10
C LEU A 119 -2.77 -4.43 -0.62
N GLN A 120 -3.94 -3.87 -0.34
CA GLN A 120 -5.16 -4.08 -1.12
C GLN A 120 -5.60 -2.73 -1.72
N CYS A 121 -5.64 -2.64 -3.05
CA CYS A 121 -6.04 -1.48 -3.84
C CYS A 121 -7.26 -1.88 -4.68
N THR A 122 -8.45 -1.86 -4.06
CA THR A 122 -9.66 -2.44 -4.67
C THR A 122 -10.90 -1.62 -4.35
N GLY A 123 -12.01 -1.94 -5.03
CA GLY A 123 -13.35 -1.56 -4.60
C GLY A 123 -13.78 -2.20 -3.28
N ASN A 124 -15.04 -1.96 -2.93
CA ASN A 124 -15.70 -2.49 -1.74
C ASN A 124 -17.21 -2.68 -1.95
N THR A 125 -17.88 -3.41 -1.05
CA THR A 125 -19.35 -3.66 -1.11
C THR A 125 -20.22 -2.46 -0.74
N ASN A 126 -19.61 -1.33 -0.34
CA ASN A 126 -20.29 -0.12 0.12
C ASN A 126 -21.14 -0.30 1.41
N GLU A 127 -20.96 -1.39 2.15
CA GLU A 127 -21.58 -1.57 3.48
C GLU A 127 -21.15 -0.48 4.48
N ARG A 128 -19.97 0.11 4.26
CA ARG A 128 -19.43 1.25 5.02
C ARG A 128 -19.81 2.64 4.47
N GLY A 129 -20.45 2.72 3.30
CA GLY A 129 -20.76 3.99 2.65
C GLY A 129 -19.58 4.63 1.90
N TRP A 130 -18.65 3.82 1.39
CA TRP A 130 -17.47 4.25 0.65
C TRP A 130 -17.67 4.08 -0.86
N GLY A 131 -18.23 5.11 -1.47
CA GLY A 131 -18.45 5.19 -2.90
C GLY A 131 -19.66 4.41 -3.39
N LYS A 132 -19.56 3.88 -4.61
CA LYS A 132 -20.57 3.04 -5.25
C LYS A 132 -19.94 1.72 -5.66
N GLU A 133 -20.51 0.61 -5.23
CA GLU A 133 -20.10 -0.75 -5.62
C GLU A 133 -19.91 -0.87 -7.14
N GLY A 134 -18.81 -1.51 -7.56
CA GLY A 134 -18.38 -1.63 -8.96
C GLY A 134 -17.84 -0.32 -9.58
N ALA A 135 -17.68 0.74 -8.80
CA ALA A 135 -17.16 2.04 -9.25
C ALA A 135 -16.48 2.82 -8.11
N ASN A 136 -15.96 2.11 -7.11
CA ASN A 136 -15.34 2.64 -5.90
C ASN A 136 -13.93 2.11 -5.69
N GLY A 137 -13.21 1.81 -6.77
CA GLY A 137 -11.79 1.48 -6.72
C GLY A 137 -10.94 2.65 -6.24
N SER A 138 -9.66 2.35 -6.04
CA SER A 138 -8.66 3.30 -5.57
C SER A 138 -7.73 3.71 -6.70
N GLN A 139 -7.17 4.92 -6.65
CA GLN A 139 -6.08 5.39 -7.50
C GLN A 139 -4.87 5.59 -6.59
N CYS A 140 -4.00 4.59 -6.51
CA CYS A 140 -2.92 4.51 -5.53
C CYS A 140 -1.55 4.57 -6.20
N THR A 141 -0.74 5.53 -5.79
CA THR A 141 0.71 5.51 -6.00
C THR A 141 1.39 5.03 -4.73
N PHE A 142 1.94 3.81 -4.74
CA PHE A 142 2.68 3.26 -3.62
C PHE A 142 4.18 3.28 -3.91
N THR A 143 4.97 3.84 -2.99
CA THR A 143 6.44 3.86 -3.06
C THR A 143 7.06 3.16 -1.85
N ALA A 144 7.80 2.10 -2.12
CA ALA A 144 8.74 1.49 -1.18
C ALA A 144 10.14 2.07 -1.39
N ASP A 145 10.74 2.62 -0.34
CA ASP A 145 12.08 3.18 -0.34
C ASP A 145 12.95 2.55 0.76
N GLU A 146 13.89 1.66 0.41
CA GLU A 146 14.60 0.84 1.39
C GLU A 146 13.64 0.06 2.33
N GLN A 147 12.52 -0.42 1.79
CA GLN A 147 11.47 -1.05 2.58
C GLN A 147 11.43 -2.57 2.36
N GLU A 148 11.41 -3.34 3.44
CA GLU A 148 11.13 -4.78 3.43
C GLU A 148 9.62 -5.02 3.60
N MET A 149 9.03 -5.82 2.71
CA MET A 149 7.58 -6.05 2.63
C MET A 149 7.27 -7.55 2.48
N GLU A 150 6.22 -8.03 3.16
CA GLU A 150 5.71 -9.40 3.06
C GLU A 150 4.18 -9.40 2.94
N GLY A 151 3.66 -10.26 2.08
CA GLY A 151 2.23 -10.40 1.80
C GLY A 151 1.88 -10.03 0.36
N ASP A 152 0.66 -10.41 -0.04
CA ASP A 152 0.20 -10.16 -1.41
C ASP A 152 -0.17 -8.69 -1.63
N VAL A 153 -0.04 -8.26 -2.88
CA VAL A 153 -0.55 -6.98 -3.38
C VAL A 153 -1.77 -7.27 -4.22
N ILE A 154 -2.95 -6.93 -3.71
CA ILE A 154 -4.24 -7.20 -4.34
C ILE A 154 -4.70 -5.93 -5.06
N TRP A 155 -5.14 -6.07 -6.31
CA TRP A 155 -5.72 -4.98 -7.09
C TRP A 155 -6.92 -5.49 -7.90
N ASP A 156 -7.76 -4.57 -8.39
CA ASP A 156 -8.88 -4.90 -9.27
C ASP A 156 -8.97 -3.93 -10.47
N SER A 157 -9.72 -4.32 -11.48
CA SER A 157 -9.86 -3.57 -12.73
C SER A 157 -10.65 -2.26 -12.62
N ILE A 158 -11.20 -1.91 -11.45
CA ILE A 158 -11.78 -0.59 -11.20
C ILE A 158 -10.83 0.33 -10.42
N SER A 159 -9.60 -0.14 -10.16
CA SER A 159 -8.55 0.59 -9.45
C SER A 159 -7.32 0.81 -10.34
N ASP A 160 -6.59 1.88 -10.05
CA ASP A 160 -5.31 2.20 -10.65
C ASP A 160 -4.22 2.07 -9.58
N LEU A 161 -3.18 1.28 -9.86
CA LEU A 161 -2.05 1.07 -8.97
C LEU A 161 -0.73 1.30 -9.70
N ASP A 162 0.05 2.28 -9.26
CA ASP A 162 1.47 2.41 -9.59
C ASP A 162 2.30 2.01 -8.37
N PHE A 163 3.04 0.91 -8.47
CA PHE A 163 3.82 0.32 -7.37
C PHE A 163 5.32 0.42 -7.64
N TYR A 164 6.01 1.25 -6.88
CA TYR A 164 7.44 1.53 -7.02
C TYR A 164 8.25 0.84 -5.92
N MET A 165 9.25 0.06 -6.30
CA MET A 165 10.26 -0.50 -5.40
C MET A 165 11.60 0.18 -5.69
N THR A 166 12.09 0.95 -4.73
CA THR A 166 13.29 1.79 -4.87
C THR A 166 14.32 1.50 -3.79
N ASN A 167 15.57 1.90 -4.06
CA ASN A 167 16.69 1.90 -3.11
C ASN A 167 16.84 0.60 -2.30
N GLY A 168 16.80 -0.54 -2.98
CA GLY A 168 17.01 -1.85 -2.33
C GLY A 168 15.79 -2.46 -1.64
N SER A 169 14.59 -1.91 -1.86
CA SER A 169 13.34 -2.47 -1.33
C SER A 169 13.13 -3.93 -1.71
N SER A 170 12.42 -4.67 -0.87
CA SER A 170 12.07 -6.06 -1.13
C SER A 170 10.60 -6.34 -0.88
N LEU A 171 10.01 -7.18 -1.74
CA LEU A 171 8.66 -7.71 -1.58
C LEU A 171 8.74 -9.23 -1.62
N LYS A 172 8.15 -9.90 -0.62
CA LYS A 172 7.87 -11.32 -0.64
C LYS A 172 6.36 -11.54 -0.69
N GLY A 173 5.84 -11.86 -1.87
CA GLY A 173 4.41 -11.89 -2.14
C GLY A 173 4.06 -12.12 -3.61
N ALA A 174 2.78 -12.06 -3.94
CA ALA A 174 2.25 -12.07 -5.30
C ALA A 174 1.45 -10.80 -5.60
N PHE A 175 1.35 -10.43 -6.88
CA PHE A 175 0.38 -9.41 -7.34
C PHE A 175 -0.88 -10.12 -7.83
N VAL A 176 -1.97 -9.96 -7.10
CA VAL A 176 -3.24 -10.68 -7.32
C VAL A 176 -4.26 -9.73 -7.94
N ASP A 177 -4.72 -10.09 -9.13
CA ASP A 177 -5.87 -9.48 -9.80
C ASP A 177 -7.16 -10.14 -9.27
N ASP A 178 -7.88 -9.42 -8.39
CA ASP A 178 -9.10 -9.89 -7.71
C ASP A 178 -10.32 -9.02 -8.06
N GLU A 179 -11.09 -9.50 -9.03
CA GLU A 179 -12.29 -8.86 -9.55
C GLU A 179 -13.53 -8.94 -8.63
N THR A 180 -13.39 -9.40 -7.38
CA THR A 180 -14.51 -9.60 -6.45
C THR A 180 -15.41 -8.37 -6.30
N TYR A 181 -14.82 -7.16 -6.30
CA TYR A 181 -15.56 -5.89 -6.13
C TYR A 181 -15.73 -5.06 -7.41
N ALA A 182 -15.18 -5.54 -8.53
CA ALA A 182 -15.15 -4.81 -9.80
C ALA A 182 -16.47 -4.91 -10.60
N GLY A 183 -17.42 -5.74 -10.18
CA GLY A 183 -18.72 -5.88 -10.83
C GLY A 183 -18.61 -6.47 -12.24
N ASP A 184 -18.85 -5.66 -13.27
CA ASP A 184 -18.70 -6.06 -14.68
C ASP A 184 -17.25 -5.89 -15.20
N GLY A 185 -16.32 -5.51 -14.30
CA GLY A 185 -14.94 -5.15 -14.63
C GLY A 185 -14.79 -3.67 -15.01
N GLY A 186 -13.55 -3.20 -15.09
CA GLY A 186 -13.18 -1.85 -15.47
C GLY A 186 -11.91 -1.78 -16.33
N ASP A 187 -11.42 -0.55 -16.52
CA ASP A 187 -10.25 -0.24 -17.36
C ASP A 187 -9.03 0.19 -16.53
N GLY A 188 -9.03 -0.12 -15.24
CA GLY A 188 -7.94 0.15 -14.30
C GLY A 188 -6.69 -0.70 -14.59
N TYR A 189 -5.61 -0.45 -13.84
CA TYR A 189 -4.31 -1.08 -14.09
C TYR A 189 -3.49 -1.31 -12.82
N CYS A 190 -2.52 -2.21 -12.96
CA CYS A 190 -1.41 -2.37 -12.01
C CYS A 190 -0.08 -2.27 -12.76
N ASN A 191 0.68 -1.22 -12.48
CA ASN A 191 2.03 -1.01 -12.98
C ASN A 191 3.04 -1.25 -11.86
N VAL A 192 4.09 -2.03 -12.16
CA VAL A 192 5.11 -2.37 -11.16
C VAL A 192 6.48 -1.96 -11.68
N TYR A 193 7.21 -1.22 -10.86
CA TYR A 193 8.51 -0.63 -11.18
C TYR A 193 9.54 -1.11 -10.16
N ILE A 194 10.52 -1.90 -10.59
CA ILE A 194 11.51 -2.52 -9.70
C ILE A 194 12.90 -1.98 -10.04
N SER A 195 13.47 -1.20 -9.13
CA SER A 195 14.83 -0.67 -9.26
C SER A 195 15.88 -1.78 -9.29
N LYS A 196 17.06 -1.47 -9.82
CA LYS A 196 18.16 -2.42 -10.03
C LYS A 196 18.64 -3.17 -8.79
N ASP A 197 18.45 -2.57 -7.62
CA ASP A 197 18.85 -3.06 -6.31
C ASP A 197 17.71 -3.70 -5.53
N SER A 198 16.47 -3.55 -6.00
CA SER A 198 15.29 -4.12 -5.37
C SER A 198 15.04 -5.58 -5.77
N THR A 199 14.34 -6.31 -4.91
CA THR A 199 14.07 -7.75 -5.10
C THR A 199 12.61 -8.10 -4.86
N TRP A 200 12.02 -8.83 -5.80
CA TRP A 200 10.71 -9.45 -5.63
C TRP A 200 10.84 -10.98 -5.53
N THR A 201 10.52 -11.50 -4.34
CA THR A 201 10.40 -12.94 -4.06
C THR A 201 8.96 -13.37 -4.30
N VAL A 202 8.72 -14.06 -5.42
CA VAL A 202 7.38 -14.47 -5.87
C VAL A 202 6.92 -15.70 -5.10
N THR A 203 5.74 -15.59 -4.48
CA THR A 203 5.10 -16.66 -3.68
C THR A 203 3.89 -17.31 -4.37
N GLY A 204 3.43 -16.73 -5.47
CA GLY A 204 2.24 -17.16 -6.20
C GLY A 204 2.25 -16.70 -7.66
N ASP A 205 1.36 -17.25 -8.48
CA ASP A 205 1.12 -16.69 -9.82
C ASP A 205 0.63 -15.25 -9.68
N SER A 206 1.09 -14.37 -10.56
CA SER A 206 0.79 -12.94 -10.47
C SER A 206 0.28 -12.39 -11.80
N THR A 207 -0.63 -11.41 -11.71
CA THR A 207 -1.16 -10.68 -12.86
C THR A 207 -0.91 -9.19 -12.64
N ILE A 208 -0.21 -8.58 -13.58
CA ILE A 208 0.21 -7.17 -13.57
C ILE A 208 -0.10 -6.59 -14.95
N THR A 209 -0.52 -5.34 -15.08
CA THR A 209 -0.70 -4.73 -16.39
C THR A 209 0.66 -4.47 -17.05
N ASN A 210 1.52 -3.65 -16.43
CA ASN A 210 2.84 -3.34 -16.96
C ASN A 210 3.95 -3.60 -15.93
N LEU A 211 4.95 -4.41 -16.30
CA LEU A 211 6.10 -4.70 -15.45
C LEU A 211 7.37 -4.07 -16.02
N TYR A 212 7.95 -3.13 -15.28
CA TYR A 212 9.24 -2.51 -15.57
C TYR A 212 10.27 -3.00 -14.54
N ASN A 213 11.14 -3.91 -14.94
CA ASN A 213 12.08 -4.55 -14.02
C ASN A 213 13.55 -4.33 -14.43
N ALA A 214 14.31 -3.69 -13.55
CA ALA A 214 15.77 -3.68 -13.58
C ALA A 214 16.40 -4.51 -12.44
N GLY A 215 15.60 -4.91 -11.44
CA GLY A 215 16.01 -5.67 -10.26
C GLY A 215 15.90 -7.19 -10.43
N THR A 216 15.76 -7.87 -9.30
CA THR A 216 15.74 -9.34 -9.23
C THR A 216 14.33 -9.86 -8.98
N ILE A 217 13.88 -10.83 -9.79
CA ILE A 217 12.62 -11.56 -9.59
C ILE A 217 12.93 -13.05 -9.53
N ALA A 218 12.63 -13.69 -8.41
CA ALA A 218 12.85 -15.10 -8.17
C ALA A 218 11.81 -15.66 -7.20
N ASP A 219 11.66 -16.98 -7.08
CA ASP A 219 10.88 -17.57 -5.98
C ASP A 219 11.71 -17.74 -4.71
N GLU A 220 11.08 -18.24 -3.64
CA GLU A 220 11.74 -18.48 -2.34
C GLU A 220 12.94 -19.45 -2.41
N GLN A 221 13.02 -20.27 -3.46
CA GLN A 221 14.14 -21.20 -3.69
C GLN A 221 15.24 -20.57 -4.55
N GLY A 222 15.09 -19.30 -4.94
CA GLY A 222 15.99 -18.57 -5.83
C GLY A 222 15.86 -18.96 -7.29
N LYS A 223 14.79 -19.66 -7.69
CA LYS A 223 14.55 -20.02 -9.09
C LYS A 223 14.03 -18.84 -9.87
N THR A 224 14.39 -18.79 -11.15
CA THR A 224 13.91 -17.71 -12.03
C THR A 224 12.42 -17.92 -12.29
N VAL A 225 11.62 -16.87 -12.14
CA VAL A 225 10.18 -16.89 -12.41
C VAL A 225 9.93 -16.62 -13.88
N THR A 226 8.96 -17.31 -14.48
CA THR A 226 8.60 -17.05 -15.88
C THR A 226 7.80 -15.76 -15.97
N ILE A 227 8.18 -14.85 -16.87
CA ILE A 227 7.43 -13.63 -17.18
C ILE A 227 6.85 -13.79 -18.58
N LYS A 228 5.53 -13.69 -18.69
CA LYS A 228 4.80 -14.01 -19.91
C LYS A 228 3.72 -12.98 -20.20
N GLY A 229 3.62 -12.57 -21.46
CA GLY A 229 2.56 -11.75 -22.00
C GLY A 229 1.20 -12.44 -21.97
N THR A 230 0.13 -11.69 -21.78
CA THR A 230 -1.26 -12.12 -22.03
C THR A 230 -1.45 -12.61 -23.47
N ASP A 231 -0.65 -12.09 -24.41
CA ASP A 231 -0.56 -12.51 -25.81
C ASP A 231 0.17 -13.85 -26.04
N GLY A 232 0.76 -14.44 -24.98
CA GLY A 232 1.53 -15.67 -25.03
C GLY A 232 3.04 -15.49 -25.19
N THR A 233 3.54 -14.28 -25.40
CA THR A 233 4.98 -13.97 -25.54
C THR A 233 5.71 -14.27 -24.24
N VAL A 234 6.74 -15.11 -24.26
CA VAL A 234 7.58 -15.35 -23.06
C VAL A 234 8.73 -14.34 -23.07
N TYR A 235 8.69 -13.39 -22.15
CA TYR A 235 9.72 -12.34 -22.01
C TYR A 235 10.93 -12.85 -21.22
N VAL A 236 10.68 -13.59 -20.14
CA VAL A 236 11.70 -14.25 -19.33
C VAL A 236 11.28 -15.71 -19.13
N GLN A 237 12.12 -16.63 -19.55
CA GLN A 237 11.91 -18.06 -19.30
C GLN A 237 12.52 -18.42 -17.94
N GLY A 238 11.67 -18.87 -17.02
CA GLY A 238 12.06 -19.34 -15.70
C GLY A 238 11.95 -20.85 -15.53
N ASP A 239 12.38 -21.33 -14.36
CA ASP A 239 12.27 -22.71 -13.87
C ASP A 239 11.53 -22.83 -12.52
N SER A 240 11.05 -21.70 -11.99
CA SER A 240 10.05 -21.67 -10.92
C SER A 240 8.72 -22.30 -11.36
N SER A 241 7.92 -22.73 -10.40
CA SER A 241 6.53 -23.14 -10.63
C SER A 241 5.59 -21.96 -10.90
N TYR A 242 5.98 -20.74 -10.54
CA TYR A 242 5.16 -19.55 -10.66
C TYR A 242 5.35 -18.85 -12.01
N THR A 243 4.30 -18.15 -12.43
CA THR A 243 4.30 -17.27 -13.61
C THR A 243 3.80 -15.88 -13.26
N VAL A 244 4.51 -14.87 -13.75
CA VAL A 244 4.02 -13.48 -13.79
C VAL A 244 3.45 -13.23 -15.18
N THR A 245 2.15 -12.95 -15.24
CA THR A 245 1.42 -12.61 -16.46
C THR A 245 1.34 -11.10 -16.58
N VAL A 246 1.70 -10.56 -17.75
CA VAL A 246 1.75 -9.12 -18.01
C VAL A 246 1.13 -8.75 -19.35
N ASP A 247 0.63 -7.52 -19.51
CA ASP A 247 0.36 -7.01 -20.86
C ASP A 247 1.64 -6.50 -21.52
N SER A 248 2.50 -5.83 -20.74
CA SER A 248 3.81 -5.40 -21.22
C SER A 248 4.94 -5.64 -20.22
N TYR A 249 6.14 -5.86 -20.76
CA TYR A 249 7.36 -6.03 -20.01
C TYR A 249 8.46 -5.11 -20.55
N GLY A 250 9.12 -4.37 -19.64
CA GLY A 250 10.25 -3.50 -19.95
C GLY A 250 11.40 -3.68 -18.96
N THR A 251 12.62 -3.42 -19.41
CA THR A 251 13.83 -3.42 -18.56
C THR A 251 14.39 -2.02 -18.31
N SER A 252 13.83 -1.00 -18.97
CA SER A 252 14.06 0.40 -18.65
C SER A 252 13.02 0.81 -17.62
N VAL A 253 13.47 1.17 -16.43
CA VAL A 253 12.60 1.55 -15.30
C VAL A 253 12.64 3.07 -15.15
N ASP A 254 11.47 3.70 -15.29
CA ASP A 254 11.27 5.12 -15.00
C ASP A 254 10.69 5.25 -13.59
N LEU A 255 11.44 5.87 -12.68
CA LEU A 255 11.06 6.07 -11.28
C LEU A 255 10.61 7.51 -11.01
N SER A 256 10.38 8.33 -12.04
CA SER A 256 9.98 9.74 -11.85
C SER A 256 8.59 9.94 -11.25
N GLY A 257 7.77 8.88 -11.21
CA GLY A 257 6.49 8.85 -10.50
C GLY A 257 6.60 8.40 -9.04
N ALA A 258 7.74 7.87 -8.60
CA ALA A 258 7.95 7.49 -7.21
C ALA A 258 8.03 8.74 -6.32
N ALA A 259 7.47 8.66 -5.12
CA ALA A 259 7.63 9.70 -4.11
C ALA A 259 9.08 9.71 -3.58
N GLU A 260 9.57 10.88 -3.19
CA GLU A 260 10.86 11.01 -2.51
C GLU A 260 10.64 11.07 -1.00
N THR A 261 11.37 10.25 -0.25
CA THR A 261 11.32 10.25 1.22
C THR A 261 11.69 11.63 1.76
N ASP A 262 10.76 12.25 2.49
CA ASP A 262 11.02 13.51 3.16
C ASP A 262 11.81 13.29 4.46
N SER A 263 12.27 14.38 5.08
CA SER A 263 12.86 14.36 6.40
C SER A 263 12.02 15.15 7.37
N TRP A 264 11.94 14.71 8.63
CA TRP A 264 11.30 15.49 9.71
C TRP A 264 11.74 16.97 9.72
N SER A 265 13.03 17.22 9.46
CA SER A 265 13.60 18.57 9.48
C SER A 265 12.99 19.53 8.45
N ALA A 266 12.39 19.02 7.37
CA ALA A 266 11.67 19.84 6.40
C ALA A 266 10.35 20.40 6.96
N HIS A 267 9.85 19.80 8.05
CA HIS A 267 8.57 20.12 8.67
C HIS A 267 8.67 20.74 10.06
N GLU A 268 9.89 20.96 10.57
CA GLU A 268 10.10 21.56 11.88
C GLU A 268 9.57 23.01 11.89
N VAL A 269 8.40 23.21 12.51
CA VAL A 269 7.85 24.53 12.76
C VAL A 269 8.43 25.11 14.05
N ALA A 270 8.85 26.38 13.98
CA ALA A 270 9.32 27.10 15.16
C ALA A 270 8.24 27.11 16.24
N LYS A 271 8.64 26.75 17.47
CA LYS A 271 7.75 26.80 18.63
C LYS A 271 7.16 28.23 18.76
N PRO A 272 5.83 28.38 18.93
CA PRO A 272 5.21 29.69 19.14
C PRO A 272 5.87 30.42 20.31
N GLU A 273 6.15 31.71 20.14
CA GLU A 273 6.82 32.52 21.17
C GLU A 273 5.94 32.72 22.42
N GLU A 274 4.62 32.52 22.32
CA GLU A 274 3.67 32.60 23.43
C GLU A 274 2.65 31.44 23.38
N LEU A 275 2.32 30.89 24.56
CA LEU A 275 1.29 29.88 24.80
C LEU A 275 -0.01 30.52 25.31
#